data_AF-A0A7V4N3T6-F1
#
_entry.id   AF-A0A7V4N3T6-F1
#
_cell.length_a   1.000
_cell.length_b   1.000
_cell.length_c   1.000
_cell.angle_alpha   90.00
_cell.angle_beta   90.00
_cell.angle_gamma   90.00
#
_symmetry.space_group_name_H-M   'P 1'
#
loop_
_entity.id
_entity.type
_entity.pdbx_description
1 polymer ?
#
loop_
_entity_poly.entity_id
_entity_poly.type
_entity_poly.pdbx_seq_one_letter_code
_entity_poly.pdbx_strand_id
1 'polypeptide(L)'
;MAWKKLNFENLIIDFNYPSGTLEYPEEEIFIQQERVERAFDLALQLDKEGYNVYVCGPNGIGRSRYTLKRLQEITLTKAKPPDICYVNNFKDFYRP
;
A
#
# COMPACT_ATOMS: atom_id res chain seq x y z
N MET A 1 -24.64 -13.21 36.34
CA MET A 1 -23.23 -13.14 35.88
C MET A 1 -22.34 -13.15 37.12
N ALA A 2 -21.46 -14.14 37.25
CA ALA A 2 -20.53 -14.24 38.37
C ALA A 2 -19.28 -13.42 38.08
N TRP A 3 -18.86 -12.60 39.04
CA TRP A 3 -17.67 -11.77 38.91
C TRP A 3 -16.43 -12.62 39.18
N LYS A 4 -15.43 -12.55 38.29
CA LYS A 4 -14.14 -13.21 38.46
C LYS A 4 -13.12 -12.17 38.91
N LYS A 5 -12.49 -12.38 40.07
CA LYS A 5 -11.35 -11.56 40.52
C LYS A 5 -10.14 -11.87 39.62
N LEU A 6 -9.61 -10.86 38.94
CA LEU A 6 -8.36 -10.95 38.19
C LEU A 6 -7.18 -10.66 39.13
N ASN A 7 -6.16 -11.50 39.08
CA ASN A 7 -4.89 -11.30 39.78
C ASN A 7 -3.86 -10.70 38.80
N PHE A 8 -2.76 -10.14 39.33
CA PHE A 8 -1.69 -9.55 38.52
C PHE A 8 -1.16 -10.49 37.43
N GLU A 9 -0.98 -11.77 37.77
CA GLU A 9 -0.56 -12.83 36.83
C GLU A 9 -1.50 -12.98 35.64
N ASN A 10 -2.79 -12.67 35.79
CA ASN A 10 -3.76 -12.73 34.69
C ASN A 10 -3.69 -11.52 33.75
N LEU A 11 -2.90 -10.50 34.11
CA LEU A 11 -2.72 -9.28 33.33
C LEU A 11 -1.34 -9.22 32.67
N ILE A 12 -0.45 -10.18 32.97
CA ILE A 12 0.84 -10.30 32.32
C ILE A 12 0.61 -10.70 30.87
N ILE A 13 1.11 -9.89 29.95
CA ILE A 13 1.18 -10.23 28.53
C ILE A 13 2.62 -10.68 28.28
N ASP A 14 2.79 -11.96 27.99
CA ASP A 14 4.10 -12.54 27.72
C ASP A 14 4.60 -12.10 26.34
N PHE A 15 5.43 -11.06 26.34
CA PHE A 15 6.25 -10.71 25.19
C PHE A 15 7.69 -11.13 25.48
N ASN A 16 8.22 -12.02 24.64
CA ASN A 16 9.62 -12.43 24.70
C ASN A 16 10.45 -11.54 23.77
N TYR A 17 11.46 -10.86 24.33
CA TYR A 17 12.42 -10.05 23.58
C TYR A 17 13.80 -10.72 23.67
N PRO A 18 14.08 -11.70 22.80
CA PRO A 18 15.30 -12.52 22.89
C PRO A 18 16.58 -11.73 22.61
N SER A 19 16.48 -10.61 21.90
CA SER A 19 17.62 -9.77 21.57
C SER A 19 17.28 -8.28 21.47
N GLY A 20 18.34 -7.46 21.47
CA GLY A 20 18.25 -6.00 21.46
C GLY A 20 18.16 -5.40 20.05
N THR A 21 17.98 -4.09 19.98
CA THR A 21 17.76 -3.35 18.73
C THR A 21 18.95 -3.38 17.76
N LEU A 22 20.16 -3.71 18.23
CA LEU A 22 21.34 -3.82 17.38
C LEU A 22 21.27 -4.99 16.39
N GLU A 23 20.48 -6.01 16.68
CA GLU A 23 20.36 -7.20 15.82
C GLU A 23 19.35 -7.01 14.68
N TYR A 24 18.57 -5.93 14.69
CA TYR A 24 17.50 -5.71 13.74
C TYR A 24 17.79 -4.49 12.87
N PRO A 25 17.97 -4.65 11.54
CA PRO A 25 18.11 -3.52 10.65
C PRO A 25 16.81 -2.74 10.53
N GLU A 26 16.91 -1.47 10.18
CA GLU A 26 15.75 -0.65 9.85
C GLU A 26 15.09 -1.20 8.57
N GLU A 27 13.85 -1.67 8.70
CA GLU A 27 13.07 -2.16 7.57
C GLU A 27 11.72 -1.46 7.46
N GLU A 28 11.31 -1.22 6.22
CA GLU A 28 9.98 -0.72 5.93
C GLU A 28 8.96 -1.86 6.01
N ILE A 29 8.44 -2.08 7.21
CA ILE A 29 7.45 -3.12 7.47
C ILE A 29 6.05 -2.59 7.13
N PHE A 30 5.37 -3.31 6.25
CA PHE A 30 3.92 -3.22 6.10
C PHE A 30 3.30 -4.46 6.75
N ILE A 31 2.40 -4.25 7.71
CA ILE A 31 1.66 -5.35 8.31
C ILE A 31 0.89 -6.05 7.18
N GLN A 32 1.06 -7.36 7.05
CA GLN A 32 0.40 -8.14 6.02
C GLN A 32 -1.11 -7.92 6.09
N GLN A 33 -1.67 -7.46 4.99
CA GLN A 33 -3.10 -7.26 4.84
C GLN A 33 -3.56 -7.98 3.58
N GLU A 34 -3.88 -9.26 3.74
CA GLU A 34 -4.23 -10.15 2.65
C GLU A 34 -5.33 -9.57 1.74
N ARG A 35 -6.33 -8.88 2.32
CA ARG A 35 -7.38 -8.20 1.54
C ARG A 35 -6.83 -7.08 0.65
N VAL A 36 -5.87 -6.29 1.16
CA VAL A 36 -5.25 -5.19 0.42
C VAL A 36 -4.39 -5.75 -0.70
N GLU A 37 -3.58 -6.77 -0.40
CA GLU A 37 -2.72 -7.43 -1.38
C GLU A 37 -3.54 -7.97 -2.56
N ARG A 38 -4.59 -8.76 -2.30
CA ARG A 38 -5.46 -9.31 -3.34
C ARG A 38 -6.15 -8.22 -4.18
N ALA A 39 -6.57 -7.13 -3.55
CA ALA A 39 -7.21 -6.01 -4.26
C ALA A 39 -6.25 -5.30 -5.21
N PHE A 40 -5.00 -5.09 -4.78
CA PHE A 40 -3.95 -4.50 -5.62
C PHE A 40 -3.55 -5.46 -6.75
N ASP A 41 -3.41 -6.75 -6.48
CA ASP A 41 -3.06 -7.74 -7.51
C ASP A 41 -4.09 -7.76 -8.63
N LEU A 42 -5.38 -7.81 -8.28
CA LEU A 42 -6.46 -7.74 -9.27
C LEU A 42 -6.41 -6.43 -10.06
N ALA A 43 -6.29 -5.30 -9.36
CA ALA A 43 -6.36 -4.00 -10.00
C ALA A 43 -5.19 -3.72 -10.94
N LEU A 44 -3.96 -4.12 -10.55
CA LEU A 44 -2.75 -3.85 -11.32
C LEU A 44 -2.61 -4.77 -12.54
N GLN A 45 -3.28 -5.92 -12.54
CA GLN A 45 -3.39 -6.84 -13.67
C GLN A 45 -4.42 -6.41 -14.72
N LEU A 46 -5.36 -5.52 -14.38
CA LEU A 46 -6.37 -5.03 -15.31
C LEU A 46 -5.80 -3.91 -16.19
N ASP A 47 -5.50 -4.22 -17.45
CA ASP A 47 -5.04 -3.24 -18.46
C ASP A 47 -6.19 -2.64 -19.30
N LYS A 48 -7.39 -2.50 -18.72
CA LYS A 48 -8.57 -1.94 -19.41
C LYS A 48 -8.86 -0.52 -18.94
N GLU A 49 -9.21 0.35 -19.89
CA GLU A 49 -9.73 1.68 -19.57
C GLU A 49 -11.05 1.61 -18.77
N GLY A 50 -11.28 2.62 -17.94
CA GLY A 50 -12.49 2.75 -17.11
C GLY A 50 -12.40 2.10 -15.73
N TYR A 51 -11.31 1.39 -15.42
CA TYR A 51 -11.08 0.80 -14.09
C TYR A 51 -10.15 1.69 -13.26
N ASN A 52 -10.57 2.01 -12.04
CA ASN A 52 -9.81 2.79 -11.07
C ASN A 52 -9.86 2.12 -9.69
N VAL A 53 -8.85 2.37 -8.86
CA VAL A 53 -8.79 1.87 -7.47
C VAL A 53 -8.90 3.03 -6.49
N TYR A 54 -9.72 2.85 -5.46
CA TYR A 54 -9.80 3.76 -4.32
C TYR A 54 -9.27 3.07 -3.05
N VAL A 55 -8.30 3.70 -2.39
CA VAL A 55 -7.64 3.16 -1.20
C VAL A 55 -8.10 3.91 0.05
N CYS A 56 -8.73 3.21 0.99
CA CYS A 56 -9.30 3.79 2.20
C CYS A 56 -8.80 3.09 3.49
N GLY A 57 -8.94 3.78 4.62
CA GLY A 57 -8.54 3.29 5.93
C GLY A 57 -8.20 4.45 6.88
N PRO A 58 -7.97 4.16 8.16
CA PRO A 58 -7.59 5.17 9.15
C PRO A 58 -6.35 5.97 8.76
N ASN A 59 -6.18 7.14 9.40
CA ASN A 59 -4.97 7.93 9.25
C ASN A 59 -3.78 7.21 9.93
N GLY A 60 -2.58 7.35 9.35
CA GLY A 60 -1.34 6.78 9.90
C GLY A 60 -1.03 5.34 9.50
N ILE A 61 -1.91 4.63 8.77
CA ILE A 61 -1.64 3.22 8.37
C ILE A 61 -0.74 3.07 7.13
N GLY A 62 -0.19 4.17 6.61
CA GLY A 62 0.73 4.13 5.47
C GLY A 62 0.08 3.87 4.10
N ARG A 63 -1.21 4.23 3.89
CA ARG A 63 -1.94 4.02 2.62
C ARG A 63 -1.15 4.46 1.38
N SER A 64 -0.77 5.74 1.31
CA SER A 64 -0.04 6.29 0.15
C SER A 64 1.32 5.63 -0.05
N ARG A 65 2.00 5.28 1.05
CA ARG A 65 3.31 4.65 1.03
C ARG A 65 3.24 3.23 0.45
N TYR A 66 2.26 2.44 0.91
CA TYR A 66 1.99 1.11 0.36
C TYR A 66 1.57 1.18 -1.11
N THR A 67 0.66 2.09 -1.48
CA THR A 67 0.23 2.29 -2.86
C THR A 67 1.41 2.59 -3.79
N LEU A 68 2.29 3.52 -3.39
CA LEU A 68 3.45 3.90 -4.20
C LEU A 68 4.41 2.73 -4.36
N LYS A 69 4.69 1.98 -3.28
CA LYS A 69 5.54 0.78 -3.31
C LYS A 69 5.02 -0.26 -4.31
N ARG A 70 3.73 -0.64 -4.22
CA ARG A 70 3.12 -1.61 -5.14
C ARG A 70 3.14 -1.13 -6.60
N LEU A 71 2.93 0.17 -6.83
CA LEU A 71 3.04 0.76 -8.16
C LEU A 71 4.47 0.69 -8.71
N GLN A 72 5.48 0.98 -7.88
CA GLN A 72 6.88 0.87 -8.29
C GLN A 72 7.25 -0.58 -8.63
N GLU A 73 6.82 -1.55 -7.84
CA GLU A 73 7.08 -2.97 -8.08
C GLU A 73 6.51 -3.44 -9.43
N ILE A 74 5.28 -3.05 -9.78
CA ILE A 74 4.66 -3.46 -11.07
C ILE A 74 5.22 -2.68 -12.27
N THR A 75 5.71 -1.45 -12.09
CA THR A 75 6.24 -0.66 -13.23
C THR A 75 7.44 -1.32 -13.90
N LEU A 76 8.21 -2.11 -13.15
CA LEU A 76 9.35 -2.89 -13.67
C LEU A 76 8.93 -3.93 -14.71
N THR A 77 7.68 -4.36 -14.71
CA THR A 77 7.14 -5.35 -15.65
C THR A 77 6.32 -4.74 -16.79
N LYS A 78 6.13 -3.41 -16.81
CA LYS A 78 5.33 -2.72 -17.84
C LYS A 78 6.22 -1.99 -18.84
N ALA A 79 5.73 -1.83 -20.07
CA ALA A 79 6.43 -1.06 -21.09
C ALA A 79 6.50 0.42 -20.69
N LYS A 80 7.59 1.09 -21.08
CA LYS A 80 7.72 2.54 -20.90
C LYS A 80 6.57 3.23 -21.65
N PRO A 81 5.83 4.15 -21.01
CA PRO A 81 4.77 4.88 -21.69
C PRO A 81 5.32 5.75 -22.82
N PRO A 82 4.53 5.99 -23.88
CA PRO A 82 4.92 6.92 -24.94
C PRO A 82 5.01 8.35 -24.41
N ASP A 83 5.81 9.16 -25.08
CA ASP A 83 5.87 10.59 -24.81
C ASP A 83 4.54 11.27 -25.20
N ILE A 84 4.07 12.20 -24.37
CA ILE A 84 2.86 12.97 -24.63
C ILE A 84 3.27 14.41 -24.94
N CYS A 85 2.94 14.90 -26.13
CA CYS A 85 3.22 16.27 -26.55
C CYS A 85 1.97 16.95 -27.14
N TYR A 86 1.82 18.24 -26.82
CA TYR A 86 0.91 19.11 -27.55
C TYR A 86 1.66 19.72 -28.73
N VAL A 87 1.05 19.70 -29.90
CA VAL A 87 1.56 20.34 -31.11
C VAL A 87 0.73 21.59 -31.42
N ASN A 88 1.21 22.44 -32.32
CA ASN A 88 0.39 23.56 -32.77
C ASN A 88 -0.46 23.14 -33.97
N ASN A 89 -1.77 23.21 -33.83
CA ASN A 89 -2.69 22.99 -34.92
C ASN A 89 -2.89 24.27 -35.76
N PHE A 90 -2.17 24.36 -36.88
CA PHE A 90 -2.28 25.50 -37.80
C PHE A 90 -3.65 25.67 -38.47
N LYS A 91 -4.55 24.69 -38.36
CA LYS A 91 -5.91 24.74 -38.94
C LYS A 91 -6.96 25.26 -37.97
N ASP A 92 -6.75 25.09 -36.66
CA ASP A 92 -7.69 25.52 -35.62
C ASP A 92 -6.93 25.92 -34.36
N PHE A 93 -6.85 27.24 -34.11
CA PHE A 93 -6.13 27.81 -32.97
C PHE A 93 -6.73 27.45 -31.61
N TYR A 94 -7.99 27.00 -31.54
CA TYR A 94 -8.63 26.64 -30.27
C TYR A 94 -8.44 25.16 -29.89
N ARG A 95 -7.79 24.37 -30.75
CA ARG A 95 -7.54 22.94 -30.52
C ARG A 95 -6.06 22.67 -30.78
N PRO A 96 -5.23 22.45 -29.75
CA PRO A 96 -3.83 22.08 -29.96
C PRO A 96 -3.71 20.81 -30.81
#